data_AF-A0A968HMK0-F1
#
_entry.id   AF-A0A968HMK0-F1
#
_cell.length_a   1.000
_cell.length_b   1.000
_cell.length_c   1.000
_cell.angle_alpha   90.00
_cell.angle_beta   90.00
_cell.angle_gamma   90.00
#
_symmetry.space_group_name_H-M   'P 1'
#
loop_
_entity.id
_entity.type
_entity.pdbx_description
1 polymer ?
#
loop_
_entity_poly.entity_id
_entity_poly.type
_entity_poly.pdbx_seq_one_letter_code
_entity_poly.pdbx_strand_id
1 'polypeptide(L)'
;MLALDHMYETVYYHKTVRAASFLLTAMIRRAATCLASAVPDDRDPFRAVLSLGKSVALSDYARATDAVVWYHIDRWRDSEDDALVHLAKSLCERRFPKTMDMPDGVADCVKLKEKAQELVRASFPKIEDKYLMAIDEPERVSYKRYSRGEGADASILTLERHAIKPRAIEDYQRSLVPKVAEKMYKSRLIVPNQSIRDQLLDFARRERIKGVTP
;
A
#
# COMPACT_ATOMS: atom_id res chain seq x y z
N MET A 1 16.76 17.29 1.41
CA MET A 1 15.52 17.02 2.18
C MET A 1 14.27 17.43 1.43
N LEU A 2 14.14 18.64 0.89
CA LEU A 2 12.96 19.03 0.08
C LEU A 2 12.75 18.10 -1.14
N ALA A 3 13.82 17.76 -1.87
CA ALA A 3 13.72 16.81 -2.98
C ALA A 3 13.24 15.41 -2.53
N LEU A 4 13.73 14.95 -1.37
CA LEU A 4 13.29 13.68 -0.78
C LEU A 4 11.81 13.73 -0.42
N ASP A 5 11.37 14.80 0.25
CA ASP A 5 9.95 15.03 0.59
C ASP A 5 9.04 15.07 -0.65
N HIS A 6 9.51 15.74 -1.70
CA HIS A 6 8.80 15.78 -2.98
C HIS A 6 8.68 14.40 -3.63
N MET A 7 9.73 13.58 -3.59
CA MET A 7 9.68 12.19 -4.07
C MET A 7 8.68 11.34 -3.27
N TYR A 8 8.58 11.54 -1.95
CA TYR A 8 7.54 10.89 -1.13
C TYR A 8 6.14 11.25 -1.60
N GLU A 9 5.87 12.53 -1.79
CA GLU A 9 4.55 12.99 -2.19
C GLU A 9 4.17 12.55 -3.61
N THR A 10 5.09 12.68 -4.55
CA THR A 10 4.80 12.50 -5.98
C THR A 10 4.96 11.08 -6.48
N VAL A 11 5.84 10.28 -5.87
CA VAL A 11 6.18 8.93 -6.33
C VAL A 11 5.72 7.89 -5.32
N TYR A 12 6.22 7.93 -4.08
CA TYR A 12 6.02 6.83 -3.12
C TYR A 12 4.59 6.78 -2.54
N TYR A 13 3.97 7.93 -2.31
CA TYR A 13 2.59 8.06 -1.83
C TYR A 13 1.59 8.37 -2.95
N HIS A 14 2.01 8.21 -4.21
CA HIS A 14 1.11 8.36 -5.33
C HIS A 14 -0.02 7.33 -5.24
N LYS A 15 -1.27 7.81 -5.25
CA LYS A 15 -2.46 6.98 -4.99
C LYS A 15 -2.56 5.76 -5.89
N THR A 16 -2.18 5.88 -7.16
CA THR A 16 -2.18 4.76 -8.11
C THR A 16 -1.12 3.71 -7.78
N VAL A 17 0.07 4.13 -7.31
CA VAL A 17 1.14 3.20 -6.92
C VAL A 17 0.71 2.43 -5.68
N ARG A 18 0.15 3.13 -4.69
CA ARG A 18 -0.40 2.50 -3.47
C ARG A 18 -1.51 1.51 -3.77
N ALA A 19 -2.45 1.87 -4.66
CA ALA A 19 -3.51 0.98 -5.11
C ALA A 19 -2.98 -0.26 -5.85
N ALA A 20 -1.95 -0.12 -6.70
CA ALA A 20 -1.31 -1.25 -7.37
C ALA A 20 -0.55 -2.15 -6.37
N SER A 21 0.15 -1.57 -5.39
CA SER A 21 0.81 -2.33 -4.32
C SER A 21 -0.18 -3.10 -3.45
N PHE A 22 -1.34 -2.50 -3.14
CA PHE A 22 -2.44 -3.19 -2.47
C PHE A 22 -2.93 -4.38 -3.31
N LEU A 23 -3.21 -4.16 -4.60
CA LEU A 23 -3.68 -5.19 -5.52
C LEU A 23 -2.71 -6.39 -5.58
N LEU A 24 -1.42 -6.11 -5.77
CA LEU A 24 -0.38 -7.15 -5.79
C LEU A 24 -0.32 -7.89 -4.44
N THR A 25 -0.31 -7.16 -3.33
CA THR A 25 -0.27 -7.76 -1.98
C THR A 25 -1.49 -8.64 -1.72
N ALA A 26 -2.69 -8.19 -2.09
CA ALA A 26 -3.93 -8.95 -1.95
C ALA A 26 -3.87 -10.26 -2.74
N MET A 27 -3.39 -10.19 -3.98
CA MET A 27 -3.22 -11.35 -4.85
C MET A 27 -2.23 -12.36 -4.30
N ILE A 28 -1.04 -11.91 -3.86
CA ILE A 28 -0.03 -12.79 -3.25
C ILE A 28 -0.56 -13.43 -1.96
N ARG A 29 -1.29 -12.69 -1.13
CA ARG A 29 -1.91 -13.24 0.09
C ARG A 29 -2.99 -14.28 -0.22
N ARG A 30 -3.79 -14.07 -1.27
CA ARG A 30 -4.76 -15.07 -1.71
C ARG A 30 -4.04 -16.32 -2.22
N ALA A 31 -3.02 -16.17 -3.06
CA ALA A 31 -2.23 -17.28 -3.57
C ALA A 31 -1.58 -18.09 -2.45
N ALA A 32 -1.06 -17.45 -1.40
CA ALA A 32 -0.54 -18.14 -0.22
C ALA A 32 -1.64 -18.92 0.55
N THR A 33 -2.88 -18.43 0.55
CA THR A 33 -4.02 -19.09 1.21
C THR A 33 -4.51 -20.31 0.42
N CYS A 34 -4.46 -20.26 -0.91
CA CYS A 34 -4.83 -21.37 -1.80
C CYS A 34 -3.60 -21.97 -2.52
N LEU A 35 -2.48 -22.11 -1.80
CA LEU A 35 -1.17 -22.43 -2.39
C LEU A 35 -1.16 -23.67 -3.29
N ALA A 36 -1.88 -24.73 -2.88
CA ALA A 36 -1.96 -25.98 -3.62
C ALA A 36 -2.52 -25.81 -5.04
N SER A 37 -3.53 -24.96 -5.22
CA SER A 37 -4.10 -24.67 -6.54
C SER A 37 -3.38 -23.50 -7.23
N ALA A 38 -2.95 -22.49 -6.48
CA ALA A 38 -2.32 -21.30 -7.04
C ALA A 38 -0.91 -21.57 -7.61
N VAL A 39 -0.11 -22.41 -6.95
CA VAL A 39 1.24 -22.76 -7.38
C VAL A 39 1.46 -24.26 -7.15
N PRO A 40 0.95 -25.15 -8.03
CA PRO A 40 0.86 -26.58 -7.74
C PRO A 40 2.21 -27.33 -7.75
N ASP A 41 3.24 -26.81 -8.43
CA ASP A 41 4.55 -27.47 -8.49
C ASP A 41 5.34 -27.23 -7.19
N ASP A 42 5.60 -28.31 -6.45
CA ASP A 42 6.40 -28.28 -5.21
C ASP A 42 7.85 -27.83 -5.41
N ARG A 43 8.37 -27.91 -6.64
CA ARG A 43 9.73 -27.47 -6.98
C ARG A 43 9.80 -26.00 -7.42
N ASP A 44 8.66 -25.31 -7.45
CA ASP A 44 8.60 -23.91 -7.81
C ASP A 44 9.23 -23.02 -6.70
N PRO A 45 10.23 -22.19 -7.02
CA PRO A 45 10.90 -21.36 -6.01
C PRO A 45 9.96 -20.33 -5.38
N PHE A 46 8.95 -19.86 -6.13
CA PHE A 46 7.96 -18.93 -5.60
C PHE A 46 7.03 -19.62 -4.59
N ARG A 47 6.70 -20.90 -4.79
CA ARG A 47 5.96 -21.70 -3.80
C ARG A 47 6.71 -21.78 -2.48
N ALA A 48 8.02 -22.04 -2.52
CA ALA A 48 8.86 -22.09 -1.33
C ALA A 48 8.86 -20.76 -0.56
N VAL A 49 8.90 -19.63 -1.27
CA VAL A 49 8.77 -18.30 -0.66
C VAL A 49 7.41 -18.12 0.00
N LEU A 50 6.32 -18.52 -0.65
CA LEU A 50 4.96 -18.38 -0.09
C LEU A 50 4.70 -19.30 1.09
N SER A 51 5.23 -20.52 1.10
CA SER A 51 4.99 -21.51 2.17
C SER A 51 5.88 -21.33 3.38
N LEU A 52 7.18 -21.05 3.17
CA LEU A 52 8.18 -21.00 4.25
C LEU A 52 8.40 -19.58 4.78
N GLY A 53 8.06 -18.56 4.01
CA GLY A 53 8.23 -17.16 4.39
C GLY A 53 9.67 -16.86 4.81
N LYS A 54 9.86 -16.49 6.09
CA LYS A 54 11.19 -16.14 6.64
C LYS A 54 12.16 -17.33 6.72
N SER A 55 11.67 -18.56 6.66
CA SER A 55 12.48 -19.78 6.76
C SER A 55 12.91 -20.32 5.39
N VAL A 56 12.61 -19.61 4.29
CA VAL A 56 12.98 -20.04 2.94
C VAL A 56 14.51 -20.08 2.78
N ALA A 57 15.02 -21.09 2.07
CA ALA A 57 16.43 -21.16 1.74
C ALA A 57 16.83 -20.03 0.77
N LEU A 58 18.04 -19.49 0.94
CA LEU A 58 18.53 -18.40 0.08
C LEU A 58 18.57 -18.80 -1.40
N SER A 59 18.87 -20.06 -1.70
CA SER A 59 18.88 -20.60 -3.07
C SER A 59 17.50 -20.55 -3.73
N ASP A 60 16.43 -20.78 -2.98
CA ASP A 60 15.06 -20.71 -3.50
C ASP A 60 14.58 -19.26 -3.60
N TYR A 61 14.88 -18.44 -2.58
CA TYR A 61 14.58 -17.01 -2.60
C TYR A 61 15.20 -16.31 -3.80
N ALA A 62 16.48 -16.56 -4.10
CA ALA A 62 17.18 -15.97 -5.24
C ALA A 62 16.58 -16.35 -6.60
N ARG A 63 15.86 -17.47 -6.68
CA ARG A 63 15.19 -17.95 -7.90
C ARG A 63 13.78 -17.40 -8.06
N ALA A 64 13.15 -16.89 -6.99
CA ALA A 64 11.82 -16.28 -7.02
C ALA A 64 11.88 -14.83 -7.54
N THR A 65 12.31 -14.67 -8.79
CA THR A 65 12.43 -13.37 -9.45
C THR A 65 11.07 -12.82 -9.91
N ASP A 66 11.03 -11.53 -10.26
CA ASP A 66 9.83 -10.90 -10.83
C ASP A 66 9.27 -11.65 -12.03
N ALA A 67 10.11 -12.26 -12.87
CA ALA A 67 9.66 -13.06 -14.00
C ALA A 67 8.87 -14.30 -13.58
N VAL A 68 9.28 -14.97 -12.49
CA VAL A 68 8.55 -16.12 -11.92
C VAL A 68 7.22 -15.65 -11.33
N VAL A 69 7.22 -14.51 -10.64
CA VAL A 69 5.99 -13.91 -10.10
C VAL A 69 5.02 -13.57 -11.24
N TRP A 70 5.49 -12.91 -12.30
CA TRP A 70 4.67 -12.56 -13.46
C TRP A 70 4.13 -13.78 -14.22
N TYR A 71 4.91 -14.85 -14.31
CA TYR A 71 4.43 -16.13 -14.86
C TYR A 71 3.21 -16.65 -14.10
N HIS A 72 3.25 -16.65 -12.76
CA HIS A 72 2.10 -17.08 -11.96
C HIS A 72 0.92 -16.11 -12.06
N ILE A 73 1.17 -14.80 -12.06
CA ILE A 73 0.13 -13.78 -12.23
C ILE A 73 -0.61 -14.00 -13.55
N ASP A 74 0.09 -14.27 -14.65
CA ASP A 74 -0.57 -14.52 -15.93
C ASP A 74 -1.44 -15.79 -15.88
N ARG A 75 -0.93 -16.89 -15.30
CA ARG A 75 -1.69 -18.14 -15.12
C ARG A 75 -2.94 -17.97 -14.24
N TRP A 76 -2.87 -17.12 -13.21
CA TRP A 76 -3.99 -16.91 -12.29
C TRP A 76 -5.21 -16.26 -12.94
N ARG A 77 -5.06 -15.64 -14.12
CA ARG A 77 -6.18 -15.11 -14.91
C ARG A 77 -7.19 -16.16 -15.33
N ASP A 78 -6.75 -17.41 -15.40
CA ASP A 78 -7.55 -18.59 -15.80
C ASP A 78 -7.63 -19.63 -14.67
N SER A 79 -7.40 -19.21 -13.42
CA SER A 79 -7.56 -20.08 -12.25
C SER A 79 -9.02 -20.33 -11.89
N GLU A 80 -9.28 -21.36 -11.09
CA GLU A 80 -10.61 -21.65 -10.54
C GLU A 80 -11.00 -20.72 -9.38
N ASP A 81 -10.05 -19.94 -8.87
CA ASP A 81 -10.24 -19.03 -7.74
C ASP A 81 -10.68 -17.65 -8.22
N ASP A 82 -11.96 -17.30 -7.99
CA ASP A 82 -12.56 -16.03 -8.44
C ASP A 82 -11.75 -14.79 -8.00
N ALA A 83 -11.14 -14.83 -6.81
CA ALA A 83 -10.34 -13.73 -6.30
C ALA A 83 -9.03 -13.60 -7.07
N LEU A 84 -8.30 -14.70 -7.29
CA LEU A 84 -7.08 -14.67 -8.11
C LEU A 84 -7.37 -14.22 -9.55
N VAL A 85 -8.43 -14.73 -10.18
CA VAL A 85 -8.85 -14.30 -11.53
C VAL A 85 -9.09 -12.80 -11.56
N HIS A 86 -9.88 -12.28 -10.62
CA HIS A 86 -10.21 -10.86 -10.56
C HIS A 86 -8.97 -9.98 -10.37
N LEU A 87 -8.11 -10.33 -9.41
CA LEU A 87 -6.94 -9.55 -9.05
C LEU A 87 -5.87 -9.58 -10.15
N ALA A 88 -5.61 -10.76 -10.73
CA ALA A 88 -4.65 -10.95 -11.81
C ALA A 88 -5.05 -10.20 -13.08
N LYS A 89 -6.33 -10.32 -13.49
CA LYS A 89 -6.88 -9.56 -14.63
C LYS A 89 -6.77 -8.05 -14.39
N SER A 90 -7.14 -7.61 -13.20
CA SER A 90 -7.06 -6.18 -12.83
C SER A 90 -5.63 -5.64 -12.90
N LEU A 91 -4.63 -6.43 -12.48
CA LEU A 91 -3.23 -6.03 -12.55
C LEU A 91 -2.73 -5.99 -14.00
N CYS A 92 -2.95 -7.06 -14.76
CA CYS A 92 -2.48 -7.19 -16.15
C CYS A 92 -3.11 -6.16 -17.09
N GLU A 93 -4.39 -5.87 -16.89
CA GLU A 93 -5.14 -4.90 -17.71
C GLU A 93 -5.08 -3.48 -17.14
N ARG A 94 -4.24 -3.26 -16.11
CA ARG A 94 -4.04 -1.97 -15.43
C ARG A 94 -5.34 -1.32 -14.94
N ARG A 95 -6.32 -2.15 -14.57
CA ARG A 95 -7.57 -1.72 -13.91
C ARG A 95 -7.34 -1.64 -12.40
N PHE A 96 -6.58 -0.64 -11.98
CA PHE A 96 -6.23 -0.48 -10.57
C PHE A 96 -7.44 -0.08 -9.71
N PRO A 97 -7.48 -0.56 -8.45
CA PRO A 97 -8.41 -0.07 -7.43
C PRO A 97 -8.40 1.46 -7.35
N LYS A 98 -9.55 2.03 -7.00
CA LYS A 98 -9.71 3.46 -6.79
C LYS A 98 -9.48 3.81 -5.33
N THR A 99 -9.06 5.03 -5.10
CA THR A 99 -8.83 5.55 -3.75
C THR A 99 -9.73 6.74 -3.48
N MET A 100 -10.02 7.00 -2.22
CA MET A 100 -10.63 8.23 -1.71
C MET A 100 -10.05 8.55 -0.33
N ASP A 101 -9.99 9.82 0.05
CA ASP A 101 -9.49 10.22 1.36
C ASP A 101 -10.46 9.79 2.46
N MET A 102 -9.92 9.32 3.58
CA MET A 102 -10.69 9.03 4.79
C MET A 102 -11.10 10.34 5.48
N PRO A 103 -12.28 10.37 6.12
CA PRO A 103 -12.71 11.51 6.92
C PRO A 103 -11.80 11.71 8.15
N ASP A 104 -11.81 12.91 8.71
CA ASP A 104 -10.95 13.24 9.85
C ASP A 104 -11.53 12.70 11.19
N GLY A 105 -12.83 12.38 11.25
CA GLY A 105 -13.52 11.92 12.45
C GLY A 105 -13.63 10.40 12.56
N VAL A 106 -13.30 9.83 13.73
CA VAL A 106 -13.31 8.37 13.97
C VAL A 106 -14.67 7.73 13.70
N ALA A 107 -15.76 8.34 14.14
CA ALA A 107 -17.11 7.82 13.92
C ALA A 107 -17.47 7.77 12.42
N ASP A 108 -17.08 8.80 11.66
CA ASP A 108 -17.31 8.86 10.22
C ASP A 108 -16.42 7.86 9.46
N CYS A 109 -15.19 7.61 9.93
CA CYS A 109 -14.33 6.56 9.40
C CYS A 109 -14.98 5.19 9.50
N VAL A 110 -15.58 4.88 10.65
CA VAL A 110 -16.28 3.61 10.88
C VAL A 110 -17.48 3.48 9.93
N LYS A 111 -18.35 4.51 9.88
CA LYS A 111 -19.52 4.52 8.98
C LYS A 111 -19.13 4.32 7.51
N LEU A 112 -18.13 5.05 7.04
CA LEU A 112 -17.68 4.96 5.65
C LEU A 112 -17.09 3.58 5.33
N LYS A 113 -16.32 3.00 6.26
CA LYS A 113 -15.76 1.66 6.12
C LYS A 113 -16.86 0.60 6.07
N GLU A 114 -17.83 0.66 6.97
CA GLU A 114 -18.97 -0.27 7.00
C GLU A 114 -19.76 -0.19 5.70
N LYS A 115 -20.04 1.03 5.21
CA LYS A 115 -20.73 1.21 3.93
C LYS A 115 -19.93 0.65 2.76
N ALA A 116 -18.62 0.83 2.77
CA ALA A 116 -17.74 0.27 1.74
C ALA A 116 -17.75 -1.26 1.76
N GLN A 117 -17.72 -1.88 2.94
CA GLN A 117 -17.82 -3.34 3.08
C GLN A 117 -19.15 -3.86 2.54
N GLU A 118 -20.26 -3.19 2.84
CA GLU A 118 -21.58 -3.54 2.30
C GLU A 118 -21.59 -3.53 0.77
N LEU A 119 -21.14 -2.43 0.16
CA LEU A 119 -21.12 -2.27 -1.31
C LEU A 119 -20.18 -3.27 -2.00
N VAL A 120 -19.02 -3.55 -1.40
CA VAL A 120 -18.07 -4.55 -1.91
C VAL A 120 -18.66 -5.95 -1.86
N ARG A 121 -19.27 -6.34 -0.73
CA ARG A 121 -19.89 -7.66 -0.58
C ARG A 121 -21.07 -7.85 -1.54
N ALA A 122 -21.86 -6.80 -1.76
CA ALA A 122 -22.96 -6.83 -2.71
C ALA A 122 -22.47 -6.97 -4.16
N SER A 123 -21.37 -6.30 -4.51
CA SER A 123 -20.84 -6.29 -5.89
C SER A 123 -19.97 -7.51 -6.22
N PHE A 124 -19.31 -8.10 -5.21
CA PHE A 124 -18.37 -9.21 -5.35
C PHE A 124 -18.65 -10.33 -4.35
N PRO A 125 -19.80 -11.02 -4.44
CA PRO A 125 -20.25 -11.98 -3.42
C PRO A 125 -19.34 -13.20 -3.25
N LYS A 126 -18.48 -13.49 -4.24
CA LYS A 126 -17.56 -14.64 -4.23
C LYS A 126 -16.14 -14.30 -3.75
N ILE A 127 -15.86 -13.04 -3.46
CA ILE A 127 -14.52 -12.57 -3.09
C ILE A 127 -14.58 -11.91 -1.72
N GLU A 128 -13.71 -12.32 -0.81
CA GLU A 128 -13.62 -11.71 0.52
C GLU A 128 -13.23 -10.22 0.41
N ASP A 129 -13.92 -9.37 1.18
CA ASP A 129 -13.72 -7.91 1.21
C ASP A 129 -12.26 -7.49 1.45
N LYS A 130 -11.52 -8.24 2.29
CA LYS A 130 -10.11 -8.00 2.63
C LYS A 130 -9.15 -8.02 1.42
N TYR A 131 -9.54 -8.61 0.29
CA TYR A 131 -8.76 -8.61 -0.94
C TYR A 131 -9.15 -7.50 -1.91
N LEU A 132 -10.28 -6.84 -1.70
CA LEU A 132 -10.85 -5.83 -2.60
C LEU A 132 -10.80 -4.42 -2.03
N MET A 133 -10.75 -4.28 -0.72
CA MET A 133 -10.65 -3.00 -0.04
C MET A 133 -9.67 -3.02 1.13
N ALA A 134 -9.07 -1.86 1.40
CA ALA A 134 -8.21 -1.65 2.56
C ALA A 134 -8.13 -0.16 2.90
N ILE A 135 -7.80 0.13 4.16
CA ILE A 135 -7.34 1.46 4.56
C ILE A 135 -5.83 1.51 4.33
N ASP A 136 -5.41 2.47 3.52
CA ASP A 136 -4.03 2.77 3.21
C ASP A 136 -3.52 3.87 4.14
N GLU A 137 -2.69 3.46 5.09
CA GLU A 137 -2.02 4.40 6.00
C GLU A 137 -0.65 4.79 5.42
N PRO A 138 -0.32 6.10 5.39
CA PRO A 138 0.96 6.59 4.86
C PRO A 138 2.19 6.07 5.62
N GLU A 139 2.01 5.53 6.82
CA GLU A 139 3.08 5.01 7.68
C GLU A 139 3.71 3.70 7.17
N ARG A 140 3.22 3.11 6.07
CA ARG A 140 3.86 1.89 5.52
C ARG A 140 5.34 2.13 5.18
N VAL A 141 6.16 1.28 5.79
CA VAL A 141 7.53 1.48 6.29
C VAL A 141 8.65 1.28 5.25
N SER A 142 8.34 1.16 3.95
CA SER A 142 9.38 0.85 2.96
C SER A 142 10.42 1.94 2.81
N TYR A 143 10.03 3.19 3.12
CA TYR A 143 10.87 4.36 3.02
C TYR A 143 10.61 5.25 4.24
N LYS A 144 11.64 5.47 5.06
CA LYS A 144 11.57 6.35 6.24
C LYS A 144 11.86 7.79 5.82
N ARG A 145 10.92 8.68 6.13
CA ARG A 145 11.18 10.12 6.08
C ARG A 145 12.24 10.48 7.12
N TYR A 146 12.91 11.61 6.88
CA TYR A 146 13.79 12.16 7.89
C TYR A 146 12.97 12.54 9.12
N SER A 147 13.28 11.91 10.25
CA SER A 147 12.77 12.26 11.58
C SER A 147 13.94 12.58 12.49
N ARG A 148 13.75 13.51 13.42
CA ARG A 148 14.70 13.72 14.51
C ARG A 148 14.72 12.47 15.39
N GLY A 149 15.89 11.91 15.67
CA GLY A 149 15.99 10.69 16.46
C GLY A 149 17.40 10.40 16.97
N GLU A 150 17.52 9.27 17.66
CA GLU A 150 18.76 8.72 18.20
C GLU A 150 19.01 7.32 17.60
N GLY A 151 20.26 6.84 17.62
CA GLY A 151 20.61 5.50 17.12
C GLY A 151 20.52 5.38 15.59
N ALA A 152 19.78 4.38 15.08
CA ALA A 152 19.63 4.16 13.64
C ALA A 152 18.84 5.26 12.92
N ASP A 153 18.12 6.09 13.67
CA ASP A 153 17.36 7.26 13.18
C ASP A 153 18.03 8.57 13.62
N ALA A 154 19.36 8.56 13.83
CA ALA A 154 20.13 9.73 14.26
C ALA A 154 20.02 10.90 13.27
N SER A 155 19.99 12.11 13.82
CA SER A 155 19.97 13.33 13.01
C SER A 155 21.17 13.43 12.08
N ILE A 156 20.95 14.03 10.91
CA ILE A 156 22.04 14.38 9.98
C ILE A 156 22.89 15.46 10.63
N LEU A 157 24.18 15.17 10.83
CA LEU A 157 25.15 16.11 11.37
C LEU A 157 25.82 16.88 10.23
N THR A 158 25.83 18.21 10.34
CA THR A 158 26.53 19.09 9.41
C THR A 158 27.64 19.85 10.14
N LEU A 159 28.71 20.15 9.41
CA LEU A 159 29.84 20.94 9.91
C LEU A 159 30.00 22.17 9.02
N GLU A 160 29.82 23.36 9.61
CA GLU A 160 30.06 24.61 8.90
C GLU A 160 31.56 24.85 8.71
N ARG A 161 31.91 25.65 7.70
CA ARG A 161 33.29 26.06 7.48
C ARG A 161 33.79 26.80 8.72
N HIS A 162 34.92 26.35 9.28
CA HIS A 162 35.52 26.86 10.52
C HIS A 162 34.81 26.50 11.84
N ALA A 163 33.78 25.64 11.80
CA ALA A 163 33.22 25.06 13.03
C ALA A 163 34.11 23.93 13.55
N ILE A 164 34.22 23.82 14.88
CA ILE A 164 35.02 22.78 15.56
C ILE A 164 34.17 21.53 15.84
N LYS A 165 32.84 21.68 15.96
CA LYS A 165 31.92 20.61 16.33
C LYS A 165 30.76 20.51 15.34
N PRO A 166 30.43 19.31 14.83
CA PRO A 166 29.23 19.09 14.04
C PRO A 166 27.97 19.41 14.85
N ARG A 167 26.92 19.86 14.16
CA ARG A 167 25.61 20.13 14.75
C ARG A 167 24.52 19.47 13.93
N ALA A 168 23.40 19.15 14.57
CA ALA A 168 22.26 18.56 13.88
C ALA A 168 21.65 19.58 12.92
N ILE A 169 21.23 19.13 11.74
CA ILE A 169 20.71 19.99 10.67
C ILE A 169 19.42 20.73 11.08
N GLU A 170 18.70 20.24 12.08
CA GLU A 170 17.49 20.85 12.66
C GLU A 170 17.82 22.03 13.58
N ASP A 171 19.00 22.05 14.19
CA ASP A 171 19.40 23.06 15.19
C ASP A 171 19.73 24.42 14.54
N TYR A 172 19.80 24.49 13.21
CA TYR A 172 20.04 25.72 12.48
C TYR A 172 18.78 26.59 12.44
N GLN A 173 18.92 27.88 12.73
CA GLN A 173 17.81 28.84 12.74
C GLN A 173 17.06 28.91 11.40
N ARG A 174 17.76 28.68 10.28
CA ARG A 174 17.17 28.67 8.92
C ARG A 174 16.79 27.26 8.43
N SER A 175 16.79 26.27 9.31
CA SER A 175 16.45 24.90 8.95
C SER A 175 14.98 24.79 8.59
N LEU A 176 14.69 24.19 7.44
CA LEU A 176 13.34 23.85 7.02
C LEU A 176 12.92 22.45 7.48
N VAL A 177 13.84 21.71 8.09
CA VAL A 177 13.69 20.29 8.42
C VAL A 177 12.55 20.02 9.40
N PRO A 178 12.38 20.79 10.50
CA PRO A 178 11.27 20.58 11.42
C PRO A 178 9.91 20.71 10.73
N LYS A 179 9.76 21.72 9.86
CA LYS A 179 8.52 21.98 9.13
C LYS A 179 8.18 20.87 8.12
N VAL A 180 9.20 20.31 7.47
CA VAL A 180 9.01 19.20 6.52
C VAL A 180 8.66 17.91 7.26
N ALA A 181 9.25 17.68 8.44
CA ALA A 181 9.00 16.49 9.25
C ALA A 181 7.57 16.44 9.82
N GLU A 182 6.95 17.59 10.09
CA GLU A 182 5.57 17.69 10.63
C GLU A 182 4.46 17.43 9.59
N LYS A 183 4.79 17.32 8.30
CA LYS A 183 3.79 17.16 7.23
C LYS A 183 3.12 15.78 7.32
N MET A 184 1.86 15.73 7.75
CA MET A 184 1.05 14.50 7.74
C MET A 184 0.40 14.23 6.39
N TYR A 185 0.30 12.95 6.03
CA TYR A 185 -0.51 12.50 4.90
C TYR A 185 -1.84 11.94 5.41
N LYS A 186 -2.90 12.13 4.62
CA LYS A 186 -4.21 11.55 4.94
C LYS A 186 -4.23 10.06 4.60
N SER A 187 -4.85 9.28 5.49
CA SER A 187 -5.21 7.90 5.19
C SER A 187 -6.23 7.85 4.06
N ARG A 188 -6.14 6.82 3.23
CA ARG A 188 -7.04 6.64 2.08
C ARG A 188 -7.76 5.32 2.16
N LEU A 189 -9.01 5.29 1.73
CA LEU A 189 -9.74 4.07 1.48
C LEU A 189 -9.47 3.60 0.05
N ILE A 190 -9.02 2.37 -0.12
CA ILE A 190 -8.90 1.69 -1.40
C ILE A 190 -10.16 0.86 -1.63
N VAL A 191 -10.76 0.97 -2.83
CA VAL A 191 -11.97 0.25 -3.25
C VAL A 191 -11.79 -0.30 -4.68
N PRO A 192 -12.47 -1.40 -5.06
CA PRO A 192 -12.06 -2.17 -6.24
C PRO A 192 -12.38 -1.49 -7.58
N ASN A 193 -13.39 -0.61 -7.63
CA ASN A 193 -13.79 0.03 -8.89
C ASN A 193 -14.36 1.45 -8.70
N GLN A 194 -14.57 2.13 -9.83
CA GLN A 194 -15.08 3.49 -9.89
C GLN A 194 -16.51 3.61 -9.36
N SER A 195 -17.39 2.66 -9.69
CA SER A 195 -18.79 2.68 -9.29
C SER A 195 -18.96 2.67 -7.77
N ILE A 196 -18.21 1.82 -7.06
CA ILE A 196 -18.24 1.77 -5.59
C ILE A 196 -17.72 3.07 -4.98
N ARG A 197 -16.64 3.63 -5.54
CA ARG A 197 -16.13 4.93 -5.07
C ARG A 197 -17.17 6.04 -5.20
N ASP A 198 -17.85 6.11 -6.34
CA ASP A 198 -18.82 7.16 -6.60
C ASP A 198 -20.04 7.04 -5.67
N GLN A 199 -20.51 5.81 -5.44
CA GLN A 199 -21.56 5.53 -4.43
C GLN A 199 -21.14 5.92 -3.00
N LEU A 200 -19.88 5.72 -2.64
CA LEU A 200 -19.34 6.14 -1.33
C LEU A 200 -19.22 7.66 -1.21
N LEU A 201 -18.84 8.35 -2.28
CA LEU A 201 -18.83 9.81 -2.32
C LEU A 201 -20.24 10.38 -2.16
N ASP A 202 -21.24 9.80 -2.81
CA ASP A 202 -22.63 10.22 -2.68
C ASP A 202 -23.23 9.87 -1.32
N PHE A 203 -22.84 8.74 -0.72
CA PHE A 203 -23.14 8.44 0.68
C PHE A 203 -22.55 9.47 1.63
N ALA A 204 -21.26 9.79 1.50
CA ALA A 204 -20.59 10.78 2.35
C ALA A 204 -21.24 12.17 2.24
N ARG A 205 -21.67 12.58 1.03
CA ARG A 205 -22.42 13.84 0.82
C ARG A 205 -23.77 13.85 1.54
N ARG A 206 -24.54 12.76 1.46
CA ARG A 206 -25.86 12.64 2.11
C ARG A 206 -25.74 12.68 3.64
N GLU A 207 -24.75 11.98 4.18
CA GLU A 207 -24.47 11.92 5.62
C GLU A 207 -23.69 13.15 6.14
N ARG A 208 -23.34 14.10 5.26
CA ARG A 208 -22.55 15.31 5.59
C ARG A 208 -21.19 14.99 6.24
N ILE A 209 -20.58 13.88 5.84
CA ILE A 209 -19.24 13.48 6.30
C ILE A 209 -18.20 14.43 5.71
N LYS A 210 -17.38 15.04 6.57
CA LYS A 210 -16.33 16.00 6.16
C LYS A 210 -15.01 15.29 5.87
N GLY A 211 -14.19 15.88 5.00
CA GLY A 211 -12.82 15.42 4.74
C GLY A 211 -12.69 14.32 3.68
N VAL A 212 -13.81 13.89 3.08
CA VAL A 212 -13.83 12.86 2.02
C VAL A 212 -13.65 13.50 0.65
N THR A 213 -12.58 13.12 -0.06
CA THR A 213 -12.31 13.59 -1.44
C THR A 213 -11.78 12.47 -2.36
N PRO A 214 -11.82 12.62 -3.71
CA PRO A 214 -11.50 11.55 -4.69
C PRO A 214 -10.02 11.25 -5.00
#